data_AF-A0A2I0JGK9-F1
#
_entry.id   AF-A0A2I0JGK9-F1
#
_cell.length_a   1.000
_cell.length_b   1.000
_cell.length_c   1.000
_cell.angle_alpha   90.00
_cell.angle_beta   90.00
_cell.angle_gamma   90.00
#
_symmetry.space_group_name_H-M   'P 1'
#
loop_
_entity.id
_entity.type
_entity.pdbx_description
1 polymer ?
#
loop_
_entity_poly.entity_id
_entity_poly.type
_entity_poly.pdbx_seq_one_letter_code
_entity_poly.pdbx_strand_id
1 'polypeptide(L)'
;MPYDHRNTTPPGLYSVKMRSLLEDLNRLHCHNRCMIGSGGGSVGYLAHGTATDYMYDVVRVPMAFTFEIYGDGEASSRDCFKMFNPTDLATYNRVLSDWSAAFFTIFKVAPKHIDDVSSQVTVSSPKKWESMDDYLEGYLMERSSRYGKKMEVLDLGMQEIRTYFRLFLLSFVLLMFMFCSRISKSKSLRPSMPSISL
;
A
#
# COMPACT_ATOMS: atom_id res chain seq x y z
N MET A 1 1.94 14.71 -0.28
CA MET A 1 3.34 14.82 -0.78
C MET A 1 4.27 14.41 0.35
N PRO A 2 5.52 14.01 0.09
CA PRO A 2 6.51 13.88 1.15
C PRO A 2 6.70 15.27 1.78
N TYR A 3 7.15 15.39 3.03
CA TYR A 3 7.46 14.29 3.95
C TYR A 3 6.30 14.00 4.90
N ASP A 4 6.21 12.77 5.40
CA ASP A 4 5.35 12.45 6.54
C ASP A 4 6.06 12.79 7.87
N HIS A 5 7.39 12.69 7.90
CA HIS A 5 8.20 13.02 9.09
C HIS A 5 8.52 14.52 9.26
N ARG A 6 8.11 15.38 8.33
CA ARG A 6 8.32 16.85 8.41
C ARG A 6 7.03 17.60 8.12
N ASN A 7 6.91 18.78 8.68
CA ASN A 7 5.80 19.70 8.38
C ASN A 7 5.98 20.43 7.02
N THR A 8 7.13 20.32 6.36
CA THR A 8 7.40 20.94 5.05
C THR A 8 7.50 19.91 3.94
N THR A 9 7.12 20.28 2.73
CA THR A 9 7.42 19.50 1.52
C THR A 9 8.88 19.67 1.11
N PRO A 10 9.51 18.69 0.43
CA PRO A 10 10.86 18.85 -0.08
C PRO A 10 10.95 20.03 -1.08
N PRO A 11 12.09 20.71 -1.19
CA PRO A 11 12.30 21.76 -2.18
C PRO A 11 12.57 21.16 -3.58
N GLY A 12 12.58 22.02 -4.60
CA GLY A 12 13.05 21.67 -5.95
C GLY A 12 11.96 21.36 -6.97
N LEU A 13 12.39 21.13 -8.21
CA LEU A 13 11.52 21.06 -9.39
C LEU A 13 10.53 19.89 -9.34
N TYR A 14 10.97 18.72 -8.86
CA TYR A 14 10.08 17.57 -8.66
C TYR A 14 8.94 17.91 -7.69
N SER A 15 9.22 18.67 -6.62
CA SER A 15 8.19 19.08 -5.65
C SER A 15 7.15 20.03 -6.25
N VAL A 16 7.60 20.99 -7.05
CA VAL A 16 6.70 21.90 -7.79
C VAL A 16 5.78 21.10 -8.74
N LYS A 17 6.33 20.12 -9.45
CA LYS A 17 5.57 19.29 -10.40
C LYS A 17 4.62 18.32 -9.70
N MET A 18 5.04 17.71 -8.59
CA MET A 18 4.18 16.93 -7.72
C MET A 18 3.00 17.76 -7.22
N ARG A 19 3.24 18.99 -6.75
CA ARG A 19 2.18 19.90 -6.30
C ARG A 19 1.20 20.23 -7.42
N SER A 20 1.70 20.64 -8.59
CA SER A 20 0.87 20.95 -9.76
C SER A 20 0.00 19.77 -10.18
N LEU A 21 0.55 18.55 -10.21
CA LEU A 21 -0.21 17.34 -10.49
C LEU A 21 -1.34 17.14 -9.47
N LEU A 22 -1.06 17.30 -8.18
CA LEU A 22 -2.06 17.13 -7.13
C LEU A 22 -3.15 18.21 -7.18
N GLU A 23 -2.81 19.46 -7.52
CA GLU A 23 -3.78 20.55 -7.68
C GLU A 23 -4.74 20.27 -8.83
N ASP A 24 -4.23 19.72 -9.95
CA ASP A 24 -5.05 19.30 -11.08
C ASP A 24 -5.98 18.14 -10.71
N LEU A 25 -5.46 17.13 -10.00
CA LEU A 25 -6.27 16.00 -9.54
C LEU A 25 -7.37 16.45 -8.56
N ASN A 26 -7.04 17.34 -7.62
CA ASN A 26 -8.00 17.84 -6.63
C ASN A 26 -9.15 18.61 -7.30
N ARG A 27 -8.83 19.40 -8.32
CA ARG A 27 -9.82 20.13 -9.11
C ARG A 27 -10.68 19.20 -9.96
N LEU A 28 -10.07 18.21 -10.61
CA LEU A 28 -10.76 17.32 -11.55
C LEU A 28 -11.63 16.25 -10.87
N HIS A 29 -11.14 15.67 -9.77
CA HIS A 29 -11.73 14.45 -9.19
C HIS A 29 -12.19 14.62 -7.74
N CYS A 30 -11.67 15.61 -7.01
CA CYS A 30 -11.97 15.75 -5.58
C CYS A 30 -12.80 17.00 -5.26
N HIS A 31 -13.19 17.79 -6.26
CA HIS A 31 -13.94 19.04 -6.11
C HIS A 31 -13.28 20.04 -5.14
N ASN A 32 -11.94 20.15 -5.17
CA ASN A 32 -11.14 21.01 -4.28
C ASN A 32 -11.28 20.69 -2.78
N ARG A 33 -11.71 19.48 -2.42
CA ARG A 33 -11.86 19.06 -1.01
C ARG A 33 -10.56 18.57 -0.38
N CYS A 34 -9.58 18.17 -1.18
CA CYS A 34 -8.34 17.58 -0.66
C CYS A 34 -7.34 18.66 -0.24
N MET A 35 -6.60 18.38 0.83
CA MET A 35 -5.46 19.17 1.27
C MET A 35 -4.19 18.70 0.55
N ILE A 36 -3.32 19.63 0.14
CA ILE A 36 -2.07 19.33 -0.58
C ILE A 36 -0.87 19.89 0.17
N GLY A 37 -0.05 18.98 0.69
CA GLY A 37 1.17 19.33 1.41
C GLY A 37 1.96 18.12 1.86
N SER A 38 2.85 18.34 2.81
CA SER A 38 3.54 17.30 3.56
C SER A 38 2.52 16.48 4.36
N GLY A 39 2.72 15.18 4.52
CA GLY A 39 1.89 14.38 5.42
C GLY A 39 1.99 14.88 6.85
N GLY A 40 3.21 15.17 7.31
CA GLY A 40 3.47 15.64 8.67
C GLY A 40 2.85 17.00 8.99
N GLY A 41 2.69 17.85 7.97
CA GLY A 41 2.05 19.16 8.11
C GLY A 41 0.53 19.12 7.91
N SER A 42 0.06 18.33 6.94
CA SER A 42 -1.37 18.30 6.56
C SER A 42 -2.22 17.44 7.49
N VAL A 43 -1.66 16.33 8.01
CA VAL A 43 -2.40 15.35 8.84
C VAL A 43 -2.31 15.69 10.34
N GLY A 44 -1.36 16.54 10.74
CA GLY A 44 -1.29 17.11 12.09
C GLY A 44 -0.40 16.35 13.08
N TYR A 45 0.36 15.35 12.64
CA TYR A 45 1.41 14.71 13.43
C TYR A 45 2.57 14.25 12.54
N LEU A 46 3.78 14.16 13.11
CA LEU A 46 4.96 13.71 12.38
C LEU A 46 5.08 12.18 12.47
N ALA A 47 5.11 11.51 11.32
CA ALA A 47 5.27 10.07 11.22
C ALA A 47 6.66 9.74 10.66
N HIS A 48 7.51 9.08 11.46
CA HIS A 48 8.85 8.68 11.03
C HIS A 48 8.85 7.27 10.42
N GLY A 49 9.77 7.02 9.49
CA GLY A 49 9.97 5.69 8.90
C GLY A 49 8.87 5.28 7.91
N THR A 50 8.16 6.23 7.32
CA THR A 50 7.10 5.92 6.35
C THR A 50 7.69 5.46 5.01
N ALA A 51 6.91 4.65 4.29
CA ALA A 51 7.29 4.17 2.96
C ALA A 51 7.52 5.32 1.98
N THR A 52 6.68 6.36 2.02
CA THR A 52 6.78 7.53 1.15
C THR A 52 8.09 8.28 1.35
N ASP A 53 8.50 8.46 2.61
CA ASP A 53 9.76 9.13 2.93
C ASP A 53 10.97 8.29 2.48
N TYR A 54 10.93 6.96 2.68
CA TYR A 54 11.97 6.05 2.20
C TYR A 54 12.07 6.02 0.66
N MET A 55 10.92 5.95 -0.02
CA MET A 55 10.84 5.98 -1.49
C MET A 55 11.45 7.27 -2.05
N TYR A 56 11.19 8.40 -1.39
CA TYR A 56 11.71 9.70 -1.83
C TYR A 56 13.21 9.87 -1.53
N ASP A 57 13.65 9.70 -0.27
CA ASP A 57 15.02 10.03 0.13
C ASP A 57 16.05 8.94 -0.19
N VAL A 58 15.67 7.67 -0.08
CA VAL A 58 16.59 6.54 -0.25
C VAL A 58 16.50 5.97 -1.66
N VAL A 59 15.31 5.59 -2.11
CA VAL A 59 15.10 4.98 -3.43
C VAL A 59 15.16 6.02 -4.56
N ARG A 60 14.99 7.31 -4.23
CA ARG A 60 15.01 8.43 -5.19
C ARG A 60 13.91 8.32 -6.24
N VAL A 61 12.73 7.85 -5.84
CA VAL A 61 11.54 7.87 -6.69
C VAL A 61 11.20 9.34 -7.02
N PRO A 62 11.14 9.73 -8.30
CA PRO A 62 10.95 11.13 -8.71
C PRO A 62 9.69 11.79 -8.15
N MET A 63 8.62 11.01 -7.99
CA MET A 63 7.36 11.43 -7.40
C MET A 63 6.82 10.35 -6.47
N ALA A 64 6.74 10.65 -5.17
CA ALA A 64 6.22 9.76 -4.15
C ALA A 64 5.05 10.43 -3.44
N PHE A 65 3.99 9.68 -3.13
CA PHE A 65 2.77 10.24 -2.53
C PHE A 65 2.19 9.31 -1.47
N THR A 66 1.74 9.88 -0.37
CA THR A 66 0.76 9.29 0.56
C THR A 66 -0.59 9.95 0.26
N PHE A 67 -1.63 9.15 0.06
CA PHE A 67 -3.00 9.63 -0.17
C PHE A 67 -3.92 9.20 0.95
N GLU A 68 -4.48 10.18 1.66
CA GLU A 68 -5.57 9.97 2.61
C GLU A 68 -6.90 10.12 1.85
N ILE A 69 -7.55 8.98 1.58
CA ILE A 69 -8.64 8.93 0.59
C ILE A 69 -10.03 9.25 1.15
N TYR A 70 -10.18 9.14 2.48
CA TYR A 70 -11.43 9.41 3.16
C TYR A 70 -11.18 9.86 4.60
N GLY A 71 -12.01 10.78 5.07
CA GLY A 71 -12.06 11.21 6.47
C GLY A 71 -13.40 11.87 6.75
N ASP A 72 -14.12 11.40 7.77
CA ASP A 72 -15.33 12.05 8.28
C ASP A 72 -14.99 12.89 9.52
N GLY A 73 -14.93 14.22 9.35
CA GLY A 73 -14.67 15.17 10.43
C GLY A 73 -15.79 15.25 11.46
N GLU A 74 -17.00 14.79 11.12
CA GLU A 74 -18.16 14.76 12.02
C GLU A 74 -18.26 13.43 12.78
N ALA A 75 -17.38 12.46 12.50
CA ALA A 75 -17.33 11.21 13.24
C ALA A 75 -16.81 11.44 14.67
N SER A 76 -17.41 10.74 15.63
CA SER A 76 -16.91 10.71 17.00
C SER A 76 -15.49 10.15 17.03
N SER A 77 -14.63 10.68 17.91
CA SER A 77 -13.28 10.14 18.15
C SER A 77 -13.27 8.69 18.67
N ARG A 78 -14.43 8.17 19.07
CA ARG A 78 -14.61 6.77 19.47
C ARG A 78 -15.08 5.85 18.34
N ASP A 79 -15.58 6.43 17.24
CA ASP A 79 -16.05 5.69 16.08
C ASP A 79 -15.02 5.75 14.96
N CYS A 80 -13.91 5.05 15.18
CA CYS A 80 -12.80 4.98 14.23
C CYS A 80 -13.24 4.41 12.87
N PHE A 81 -14.25 3.53 12.86
CA PHE A 81 -14.72 2.94 11.61
C PHE A 81 -15.33 4.03 10.74
N LYS A 82 -16.31 4.77 11.26
CA LYS A 82 -16.93 5.88 10.52
C LYS A 82 -15.94 6.99 10.16
N MET A 83 -15.00 7.28 11.05
CA MET A 83 -13.99 8.31 10.80
C MET A 83 -13.15 8.04 9.55
N PHE A 84 -12.79 6.78 9.30
CA PHE A 84 -11.88 6.41 8.22
C PHE A 84 -12.51 5.57 7.10
N ASN A 85 -13.81 5.27 7.19
CA ASN A 85 -14.50 4.46 6.19
C ASN A 85 -15.90 5.01 5.89
N PRO A 86 -16.29 5.07 4.60
CA PRO A 86 -17.68 5.31 4.23
C PRO A 86 -18.61 4.27 4.87
N THR A 87 -19.64 4.73 5.58
CA THR A 87 -20.62 3.84 6.22
C THR A 87 -21.90 3.65 5.40
N ASP A 88 -22.05 4.39 4.30
CA ASP A 88 -23.18 4.31 3.39
C ASP A 88 -22.74 4.06 1.94
N LEU A 89 -23.60 3.40 1.17
CA LEU A 89 -23.29 2.97 -0.19
C LEU A 89 -23.06 4.14 -1.16
N ALA A 90 -23.74 5.27 -0.97
CA ALA A 90 -23.60 6.41 -1.85
C ALA A 90 -22.23 7.08 -1.67
N THR A 91 -21.82 7.31 -0.43
CA THR A 91 -20.48 7.83 -0.10
C THR A 91 -19.39 6.86 -0.53
N TYR A 92 -19.57 5.56 -0.28
CA TYR A 92 -18.64 4.52 -0.72
C TYR A 92 -18.40 4.58 -2.23
N ASN A 93 -19.49 4.56 -3.03
CA ASN A 93 -19.39 4.59 -4.48
C ASN A 93 -18.77 5.88 -5.01
N ARG A 94 -19.09 7.03 -4.39
CA ARG A 94 -18.48 8.31 -4.76
C ARG A 94 -16.97 8.30 -4.50
N VAL A 95 -16.54 7.92 -3.29
CA VAL A 95 -15.11 7.87 -2.93
C VAL A 95 -14.37 6.91 -3.85
N LEU A 96 -14.92 5.72 -4.10
CA LEU A 96 -14.31 4.75 -4.99
C LEU A 96 -14.18 5.29 -6.42
N SER A 97 -15.23 5.91 -6.95
CA SER A 97 -15.24 6.49 -8.30
C SER A 97 -14.23 7.62 -8.45
N ASP A 98 -14.26 8.60 -7.54
CA ASP A 98 -13.37 9.78 -7.54
C ASP A 98 -11.90 9.34 -7.51
N TRP A 99 -11.54 8.44 -6.59
CA TRP A 99 -10.16 7.98 -6.44
C TRP A 99 -9.71 7.06 -7.57
N SER A 100 -10.59 6.21 -8.10
CA SER A 100 -10.27 5.40 -9.29
C SER A 100 -9.93 6.30 -10.48
N ALA A 101 -10.75 7.32 -10.74
CA ALA A 101 -10.52 8.28 -11.82
C ALA A 101 -9.23 9.10 -11.61
N ALA A 102 -8.93 9.47 -10.35
CA ALA A 102 -7.68 10.15 -10.00
C ALA A 102 -6.46 9.28 -10.31
N PHE A 103 -6.45 8.01 -9.93
CA PHE A 103 -5.34 7.10 -10.22
C PHE A 103 -5.15 6.86 -11.73
N PHE A 104 -6.22 6.67 -12.49
CA PHE A 104 -6.11 6.60 -13.96
C PHE A 104 -5.52 7.87 -14.57
N THR A 105 -5.89 9.04 -14.02
CA THR A 105 -5.31 10.31 -14.46
C THR A 105 -3.81 10.36 -14.14
N ILE A 106 -3.41 10.00 -12.92
CA ILE A 106 -1.99 9.90 -12.53
C ILE A 106 -1.22 9.02 -13.51
N PHE A 107 -1.67 7.80 -13.78
CA PHE A 107 -0.97 6.88 -14.68
C PHE A 107 -0.83 7.44 -16.09
N LYS A 108 -1.80 8.23 -16.56
CA LYS A 108 -1.76 8.86 -17.87
C LYS A 108 -0.82 10.06 -17.94
N VAL A 109 -0.73 10.87 -16.88
CA VAL A 109 -0.03 12.17 -16.93
C VAL A 109 1.32 12.17 -16.23
N ALA A 110 1.52 11.34 -15.21
CA ALA A 110 2.74 11.32 -14.40
C ALA A 110 4.00 11.04 -15.23
N PRO A 111 4.03 10.10 -16.20
CA PRO A 111 5.21 9.88 -17.03
C PRO A 111 5.67 11.16 -17.75
N LYS A 112 4.72 11.92 -18.32
CA LYS A 112 5.02 13.20 -18.99
C LYS A 112 5.64 14.22 -18.04
N HIS A 113 5.12 14.31 -16.82
CA HIS A 113 5.71 15.19 -15.80
C HIS A 113 7.13 14.75 -15.41
N ILE A 114 7.43 13.45 -15.34
CA ILE A 114 8.78 12.93 -15.06
C ILE A 114 9.73 13.25 -16.21
N ASP A 115 9.30 13.04 -17.44
CA ASP A 115 10.11 13.27 -18.64
C ASP A 115 10.42 14.76 -18.83
N ASP A 116 9.44 15.64 -18.62
CA ASP A 116 9.61 17.09 -18.64
C ASP A 116 10.67 17.55 -17.63
N VAL A 117 10.59 17.03 -16.39
CA VAL A 117 11.55 17.38 -15.34
C VAL A 117 12.93 16.81 -15.64
N SER A 118 13.00 15.57 -16.10
CA SER A 118 14.27 14.95 -16.46
C SER A 118 14.95 15.72 -17.59
N SER A 119 14.18 16.16 -18.59
CA SER A 119 14.69 17.02 -19.68
C SER A 119 15.21 18.37 -19.19
N GLN A 120 14.62 18.93 -18.13
CA GLN A 120 15.07 20.19 -17.50
C GLN A 120 16.23 20.00 -16.52
N VAL A 121 16.38 18.81 -15.93
CA VAL A 121 17.40 18.48 -14.92
C VAL A 121 18.65 17.85 -15.56
N THR A 122 18.57 17.30 -16.77
CA THR A 122 19.72 16.63 -17.42
C THR A 122 20.71 17.63 -18.02
N VAL A 123 21.56 18.18 -17.15
CA VAL A 123 23.02 18.18 -17.30
C VAL A 123 23.57 17.16 -16.29
N SER A 124 23.21 15.88 -16.40
CA SER A 124 23.97 14.76 -15.80
C SER A 124 23.29 13.42 -16.10
N SER A 125 24.05 12.56 -16.78
CA SER A 125 23.85 11.14 -17.17
C SER A 125 22.51 10.45 -16.85
N PRO A 126 21.90 9.74 -17.82
CA PRO A 126 20.71 8.95 -17.57
C PRO A 126 21.06 7.71 -16.74
N LYS A 127 20.49 7.60 -15.54
CA LYS A 127 20.36 6.29 -14.89
C LYS A 127 19.25 5.54 -15.63
N LYS A 128 19.60 4.39 -16.21
CA LYS A 128 18.66 3.48 -16.87
C LYS A 128 17.60 3.04 -15.85
N TRP A 129 16.39 3.55 -15.99
CA TRP A 129 15.24 3.08 -15.25
C TRP A 129 14.80 1.76 -15.89
N GLU A 130 14.82 0.67 -15.14
CA GLU A 130 14.28 -0.60 -15.64
C GLU A 130 12.77 -0.60 -15.43
N SER A 131 12.03 -0.88 -16.50
CA SER A 131 10.57 -0.97 -16.42
C SER A 131 10.17 -2.14 -15.51
N MET A 132 9.05 -2.01 -14.82
CA MET A 132 8.44 -3.15 -14.10
C MET A 132 8.22 -4.33 -15.06
N ASP A 133 7.86 -4.04 -16.31
CA ASP A 133 7.69 -5.06 -17.35
C ASP A 133 9.01 -5.76 -17.68
N ASP A 134 10.12 -5.02 -17.75
CA ASP A 134 11.46 -5.59 -18.01
C ASP A 134 11.94 -6.46 -16.84
N TYR A 135 11.64 -6.04 -15.60
CA TYR A 135 11.93 -6.84 -14.41
C TYR A 135 11.09 -8.12 -14.37
N LEU A 136 9.79 -8.02 -14.67
CA LEU A 136 8.88 -9.16 -14.71
C LEU A 136 9.30 -10.13 -15.81
N GLU A 137 9.59 -9.63 -17.02
CA GLU A 137 10.05 -10.42 -18.15
C GLU A 137 11.40 -11.09 -17.83
N GLY A 138 12.35 -10.37 -17.22
CA GLY A 138 13.62 -10.93 -16.76
C GLY A 138 13.45 -12.04 -15.72
N TYR A 139 12.58 -11.83 -14.73
CA TYR A 139 12.24 -12.83 -13.71
C TYR A 139 11.57 -14.07 -14.30
N LEU A 140 10.65 -13.88 -15.26
CA LEU A 140 9.99 -14.96 -15.99
C LEU A 140 10.96 -15.71 -16.90
N MET A 141 11.85 -15.00 -17.60
CA MET A 141 12.91 -15.56 -18.46
C MET A 141 13.87 -16.44 -17.65
N GLU A 142 14.36 -15.96 -16.49
CA GLU A 142 15.27 -16.72 -15.62
C GLU A 142 14.63 -18.02 -15.10
N ARG A 143 13.34 -18.00 -14.77
CA ARG A 143 12.60 -19.18 -14.29
C ARG A 143 12.19 -20.12 -15.41
N SER A 144 11.86 -19.60 -16.59
CA SER A 144 11.56 -20.39 -17.78
C SER A 144 12.78 -21.21 -18.23
N SER A 145 14.00 -20.64 -18.12
CA SER A 145 15.25 -21.37 -18.40
C SER A 145 15.44 -22.61 -17.52
N ARG A 146 14.95 -22.57 -16.27
CA ARG A 146 15.04 -23.68 -15.31
C ARG A 146 14.00 -24.78 -15.53
N TYR A 147 12.90 -24.51 -16.24
CA TYR A 147 11.79 -25.47 -16.35
C TYR A 147 11.28 -25.69 -17.78
N GLY A 148 11.91 -25.07 -18.79
CA GLY A 148 11.67 -25.29 -20.23
C GLY A 148 10.27 -24.89 -20.74
N LYS A 149 9.38 -24.39 -19.89
CA LYS A 149 7.99 -24.06 -20.24
C LYS A 149 7.74 -22.56 -20.04
N LYS A 150 7.29 -21.89 -21.09
CA LYS A 150 6.84 -20.49 -21.05
C LYS A 150 5.57 -20.42 -20.18
N MET A 151 5.61 -19.65 -19.10
CA MET A 151 4.53 -19.58 -18.11
C MET A 151 4.05 -18.13 -18.04
N GLU A 152 2.75 -17.90 -18.22
CA GLU A 152 2.18 -16.55 -18.23
C GLU A 152 2.08 -15.97 -16.81
N VAL A 153 2.07 -14.64 -16.69
CA VAL A 153 2.03 -13.91 -15.40
C VAL A 153 0.85 -14.36 -14.52
N LEU A 154 -0.31 -14.61 -15.12
CA LEU A 154 -1.51 -15.07 -14.41
C LEU A 154 -1.36 -16.50 -13.88
N ASP A 155 -0.74 -17.39 -14.65
CA ASP A 155 -0.45 -18.76 -14.23
C ASP A 155 0.55 -18.78 -13.06
N LEU A 156 1.55 -17.90 -13.10
CA LEU A 156 2.50 -17.72 -12.00
C LEU A 156 1.78 -17.24 -10.73
N GLY A 157 0.95 -16.20 -10.84
CA GLY A 157 0.15 -15.69 -9.72
C GLY A 157 -0.72 -16.78 -9.09
N MET A 158 -1.40 -17.58 -9.91
CA MET A 158 -2.22 -18.70 -9.46
C MET A 158 -1.40 -19.82 -8.80
N GLN A 159 -0.20 -20.10 -9.29
CA GLN A 159 0.69 -21.12 -8.70
C GLN A 159 1.26 -20.68 -7.34
N GLU A 160 1.64 -19.42 -7.21
CA GLU A 160 2.11 -18.84 -5.94
C GLU A 160 0.97 -18.83 -4.91
N ILE A 161 -0.23 -18.36 -5.29
CA ILE A 161 -1.43 -18.43 -4.42
C ILE A 161 -1.70 -19.86 -3.96
N ARG A 162 -1.60 -20.85 -4.85
CA ARG A 162 -1.79 -22.26 -4.51
C ARG A 162 -0.74 -22.76 -3.51
N THR A 163 0.49 -22.27 -3.61
CA THR A 163 1.58 -22.62 -2.70
C THR A 163 1.36 -22.01 -1.32
N TYR A 164 1.04 -20.72 -1.26
CA TYR A 164 0.68 -20.05 0.00
C TYR A 164 -0.53 -20.68 0.66
N PHE A 165 -1.56 -21.05 -0.11
CA PHE A 165 -2.74 -21.74 0.42
C PHE A 165 -2.40 -23.11 1.04
N ARG A 166 -1.50 -23.87 0.43
CA ARG A 166 -1.01 -25.15 0.99
C ARG A 166 -0.24 -24.93 2.29
N LEU A 167 0.65 -23.93 2.33
CA LEU A 167 1.40 -23.59 3.54
C LEU A 167 0.48 -23.09 4.66
N PHE A 168 -0.54 -22.31 4.32
CA PHE A 168 -1.56 -21.85 5.25
C PHE A 168 -2.35 -23.03 5.85
N LEU A 169 -2.83 -23.96 5.02
CA LEU A 169 -3.52 -25.17 5.48
C LEU A 169 -2.63 -26.03 6.38
N LEU A 170 -1.36 -26.23 6.01
CA LEU A 170 -0.41 -26.96 6.84
C LEU A 170 -0.21 -26.28 8.20
N SER A 171 -0.02 -24.96 8.20
CA SER A 171 0.14 -24.17 9.42
C SER A 171 -1.11 -24.23 10.30
N PHE A 172 -2.29 -24.17 9.69
CA PHE A 172 -3.57 -24.30 10.39
C PHE A 172 -3.73 -25.68 11.06
N VAL A 173 -3.40 -26.77 10.35
CA VAL A 173 -3.43 -28.13 10.91
C VAL A 173 -2.44 -28.29 12.06
N LEU A 174 -1.22 -27.77 11.92
CA LEU A 174 -0.22 -27.80 12.98
C LEU A 174 -0.68 -27.02 14.22
N LEU A 175 -1.28 -25.85 14.03
CA LEU A 175 -1.88 -25.07 15.12
C LEU A 175 -3.00 -25.87 15.81
N MET A 176 -3.93 -26.46 15.06
CA MET A 176 -4.98 -27.31 15.63
C MET A 176 -4.41 -28.49 16.42
N PHE A 177 -3.37 -29.15 15.93
CA PHE A 177 -2.71 -30.24 16.65
C PHE A 177 -2.07 -29.76 17.96
N MET A 178 -1.39 -28.62 17.95
CA MET A 178 -0.79 -28.03 19.14
C MET A 178 -1.84 -27.61 20.18
N PHE A 179 -2.96 -26.99 19.75
CA PHE A 179 -4.06 -26.62 20.63
C PHE A 179 -4.77 -27.84 21.22
N CYS A 180 -5.11 -28.84 20.41
CA CYS A 180 -5.74 -30.08 20.88
C CYS A 180 -4.84 -30.87 21.84
N SER A 181 -3.53 -30.92 21.58
CA SER A 181 -2.56 -31.58 22.45
C SER A 181 -2.41 -30.88 23.81
N ARG A 182 -2.45 -29.54 23.84
CA ARG A 182 -2.44 -28.77 25.10
C ARG A 182 -3.72 -28.97 25.91
N ILE A 183 -4.88 -28.95 25.26
CA ILE A 183 -6.17 -29.14 25.93
C ILE A 183 -6.27 -30.57 26.50
N SER A 184 -5.81 -31.58 25.77
CA SER A 184 -5.77 -32.98 26.22
C SER A 184 -4.90 -33.16 27.48
N LYS A 185 -3.70 -32.56 27.50
CA LYS A 185 -2.82 -32.60 28.68
C LYS A 185 -3.40 -31.88 29.90
N SER A 186 -4.18 -30.81 29.72
CA SER A 186 -4.84 -30.10 30.83
C SER A 186 -5.94 -30.93 31.51
N LYS A 187 -6.59 -31.85 30.79
CA LYS A 187 -7.65 -32.71 31.32
C LYS A 187 -7.11 -33.92 32.08
N SER A 188 -5.92 -34.41 31.73
CA SER A 188 -5.29 -35.58 32.37
C SER A 188 -4.66 -35.26 33.74
N LEU A 189 -4.41 -33.99 34.05
CA LEU A 189 -3.74 -33.54 35.29
C LEU A 189 -4.68 -33.04 36.41
N ARG A 190 -6.00 -33.28 36.33
CA ARG A 190 -6.87 -33.05 37.49
C ARG A 190 -6.83 -34.27 38.43
N PRO A 191 -6.43 -34.13 39.70
CA PRO A 191 -6.59 -35.19 40.67
C PRO A 191 -8.09 -35.45 40.91
N SER A 192 -8.49 -36.71 40.85
CA SER A 192 -9.81 -37.16 41.30
C SER A 192 -9.95 -36.87 42.79
N MET A 193 -10.78 -35.89 43.16
CA MET A 193 -11.26 -35.75 44.54
C MET A 193 -12.34 -36.82 44.80
N PRO A 194 -12.35 -37.48 45.96
CA PRO A 194 -13.38 -38.47 46.26
C PRO A 194 -14.74 -37.79 46.46
N SER A 195 -15.78 -38.44 45.97
CA SER A 195 -17.17 -38.09 46.22
C SER A 195 -17.49 -38.20 47.71
N ILE A 196 -17.88 -37.08 48.33
CA ILE A 196 -18.54 -37.09 49.63
C ILE A 196 -20.04 -37.27 49.35
N SER A 197 -20.54 -38.44 49.73
CA SER A 197 -21.98 -38.73 49.88
C SER A 197 -22.52 -38.02 51.13
N LEU A 198 -23.79 -37.61 51.06
CA LEU A 198 -24.58 -36.91 52.09
C LEU A 198 -24.23 -37.20 53.56
#